data_AF-A0A6C0FM02-F1
#
_entry.id   AF-A0A6C0FM02-F1
#
_cell.length_a   1.000
_cell.length_b   1.000
_cell.length_c   1.000
_cell.angle_alpha   90.00
_cell.angle_beta   90.00
_cell.angle_gamma   90.00
#
_symmetry.space_group_name_H-M   'P 1'
#
loop_
_entity.id
_entity.type
_entity.pdbx_description
1 polymer ?
#
loop_
_entity_poly.entity_id
_entity_poly.type
_entity_poly.pdbx_seq_one_letter_code
_entity_poly.pdbx_strand_id
1 'polypeptide(L)'
;MKTLRPTIRRLALVGAVLVAAIAVAPQSAVAVGQSVTASQTAELVAAGLLQPGESWACEGDGSGSVSRCLGRFGYALGQNVTWGGATFQPFSGNCTHYAAWRAKSSGAASFFDTKASDGVGTYNAENWDNAAQAGARRSAVDKNPQRGDVVQWDGVGYGNHVGYVEHVGRAADGSVSWFATSEAKYDSGKGGARRAVYVRGTNGFAGADFIHVGGAPTVATPPAAPTPPAAPVISDGDLVRTPDTAVYVIAGGAKYHISADEYAALGRPAFRDVPAGALDGYGSMPADNTFLRTPEDGAIFQIVGGAAYWLDAGEYAQLGRPRAINVPPGFVDRADSAAPEGVRYVRDVTTGAVYQVLGGVKTHLTPDDYVSLGSPRWVDIPAKFAARISDGAPSGAWFLRDRATTAVYQVVGGAKVYLSATEYAALGRPSFQDVPSALVARLSDGAPAGQWVLRDRQSTAVYQVVGGARYHLAPEEYAALGRPAFLDVPSELVARASAERPVGRWILRDVSTTAVYEVVDGVKRHLTPEEYAAMSRPAWWNVPSAWLATFPDAGA
;
A
#
# COMPACT_ATOMS: atom_id res chain seq x y z
N MET A 1 20.28 -68.53 -30.91
CA MET A 1 18.88 -68.59 -30.41
C MET A 1 18.29 -67.19 -30.59
N LYS A 2 17.51 -66.99 -31.65
CA LYS A 2 16.03 -66.86 -31.66
C LYS A 2 15.56 -65.64 -30.84
N THR A 3 14.84 -64.62 -31.32
CA THR A 3 14.17 -64.28 -32.61
C THR A 3 13.63 -62.84 -32.40
N LEU A 4 13.94 -61.88 -33.27
CA LEU A 4 13.02 -61.19 -34.22
C LEU A 4 11.91 -60.25 -33.66
N ARG A 5 12.01 -58.97 -34.08
CA ARG A 5 10.99 -57.88 -34.24
C ARG A 5 9.77 -58.31 -35.12
N PRO A 6 8.86 -57.43 -35.63
CA PRO A 6 8.17 -56.17 -35.19
C PRO A 6 6.64 -56.16 -35.52
N THR A 7 5.88 -55.10 -35.16
CA THR A 7 4.75 -54.65 -36.03
C THR A 7 4.44 -53.14 -35.94
N ILE A 8 4.58 -52.46 -37.08
CA ILE A 8 3.92 -51.21 -37.48
C ILE A 8 2.71 -51.59 -38.33
N ARG A 9 1.51 -51.00 -38.13
CA ARG A 9 0.59 -50.50 -39.21
C ARG A 9 -0.80 -50.05 -38.71
N ARG A 10 -1.13 -48.80 -39.12
CA ARG A 10 -2.39 -48.29 -39.71
C ARG A 10 -3.69 -48.26 -38.88
N LEU A 11 -4.32 -47.07 -38.78
CA LEU A 11 -5.41 -46.69 -39.69
C LEU A 11 -5.68 -45.17 -39.68
N ALA A 12 -5.81 -44.61 -40.87
CA ALA A 12 -6.35 -43.29 -41.17
C ALA A 12 -7.78 -43.43 -41.72
N LEU A 13 -8.50 -42.31 -41.82
CA LEU A 13 -9.78 -42.05 -42.49
C LEU A 13 -11.07 -42.52 -41.80
N VAL A 14 -11.86 -41.53 -41.33
CA VAL A 14 -13.23 -41.31 -41.84
C VAL A 14 -13.42 -39.80 -41.98
N GLY A 15 -13.41 -39.31 -43.22
CA GLY A 15 -14.05 -38.06 -43.59
C GLY A 15 -15.47 -38.36 -44.03
N ALA A 16 -16.43 -37.53 -43.61
CA ALA A 16 -17.74 -37.48 -44.24
C ALA A 16 -18.12 -36.01 -44.44
N VAL A 17 -18.27 -35.71 -45.73
CA VAL A 17 -18.75 -34.49 -46.36
C VAL A 17 -20.15 -34.14 -45.84
N LEU A 18 -20.36 -32.90 -45.42
CA LEU A 18 -21.68 -32.27 -45.44
C LEU A 18 -21.59 -30.93 -46.18
N VAL A 19 -21.99 -30.96 -47.45
CA VAL A 19 -22.35 -29.78 -48.23
C VAL A 19 -23.84 -29.53 -47.95
N ALA A 20 -24.18 -28.44 -47.26
CA ALA A 20 -25.52 -27.88 -47.28
C ALA A 20 -25.55 -26.41 -46.83
N ALA A 21 -25.95 -25.55 -47.77
CA ALA A 21 -26.63 -24.26 -47.61
C ALA A 21 -25.97 -23.13 -46.78
N ILE A 22 -25.35 -22.19 -47.50
CA ILE A 22 -25.21 -20.80 -47.06
C ILE A 22 -26.61 -20.19 -47.05
N ALA A 23 -27.22 -20.11 -45.86
CA ALA A 23 -28.31 -19.18 -45.61
C ALA A 23 -27.68 -17.92 -44.98
N VAL A 24 -27.77 -16.79 -45.68
CA VAL A 24 -27.43 -15.47 -45.15
C VAL A 24 -28.44 -15.16 -44.04
N ALA A 25 -28.02 -15.30 -42.78
CA ALA A 25 -28.75 -14.77 -41.64
C ALA A 25 -28.46 -13.26 -41.50
N PRO A 26 -29.45 -12.45 -41.06
CA PRO A 26 -29.33 -11.00 -41.03
C PRO A 26 -28.28 -10.57 -39.99
N GLN A 27 -27.51 -9.54 -40.33
CA GLN A 27 -26.58 -8.88 -39.43
C GLN A 27 -27.32 -8.47 -38.15
N SER A 28 -26.92 -9.04 -37.02
CA SER A 28 -27.38 -8.62 -35.71
C SER A 28 -26.88 -7.20 -35.46
N ALA A 29 -27.78 -6.21 -35.57
CA ALA A 29 -27.50 -4.85 -35.14
C ALA A 29 -27.18 -4.89 -33.64
N VAL A 30 -25.98 -4.42 -33.26
CA VAL A 30 -25.59 -4.26 -31.86
C VAL A 30 -26.42 -3.13 -31.27
N ALA A 31 -27.24 -3.43 -30.26
CA ALA A 31 -28.02 -2.44 -29.56
C ALA A 31 -27.09 -1.50 -28.76
N VAL A 32 -27.47 -0.22 -28.71
CA VAL A 32 -26.72 0.86 -28.04
C VAL A 32 -26.44 0.48 -26.57
N GLY A 33 -25.15 0.44 -26.20
CA GLY A 33 -24.70 0.25 -24.81
C GLY A 33 -24.18 -1.15 -24.45
N GLN A 34 -24.03 -2.08 -25.40
CA GLN A 34 -23.39 -3.37 -25.12
C GLN A 34 -21.89 -3.39 -25.42
N SER A 35 -21.13 -4.05 -24.55
CA SER A 35 -19.72 -4.39 -24.79
C SER A 35 -19.62 -5.50 -25.84
N VAL A 36 -18.71 -5.33 -26.79
CA VAL A 36 -18.42 -6.31 -27.85
C VAL A 36 -17.81 -7.56 -27.21
N THR A 37 -18.36 -8.73 -27.52
CA THR A 37 -17.84 -10.00 -26.97
C THR A 37 -16.55 -10.42 -27.65
N ALA A 38 -15.75 -11.26 -27.00
CA ALA A 38 -14.49 -11.75 -27.55
C ALA A 38 -14.65 -12.45 -28.92
N SER A 39 -15.81 -13.07 -29.19
CA SER A 39 -16.06 -13.71 -30.49
C SER A 39 -16.31 -12.69 -31.60
N GLN A 40 -16.97 -11.58 -31.30
CA GLN A 40 -17.22 -10.50 -32.27
C GLN A 40 -15.94 -9.75 -32.60
N THR A 41 -15.04 -9.56 -31.63
CA THR A 41 -13.70 -9.02 -31.87
C THR A 41 -12.88 -9.94 -32.78
N ALA A 42 -12.98 -11.26 -32.60
CA ALA A 42 -12.29 -12.23 -33.44
C ALA A 42 -12.80 -12.22 -34.90
N GLU A 43 -14.10 -12.06 -35.14
CA GLU A 43 -14.66 -11.91 -36.48
C GLU A 43 -14.22 -10.62 -37.18
N LEU A 44 -14.13 -9.51 -36.45
CA LEU A 44 -13.67 -8.22 -37.01
C LEU A 44 -12.16 -8.22 -37.32
N VAL A 45 -11.34 -8.92 -36.52
CA VAL A 45 -9.92 -9.16 -36.82
C VAL A 45 -9.78 -10.08 -38.03
N ALA A 46 -10.59 -11.14 -38.13
CA ALA A 46 -10.59 -12.04 -39.28
C ALA A 46 -11.04 -11.37 -40.59
N ALA A 47 -11.91 -10.36 -40.50
CA ALA A 47 -12.33 -9.53 -41.62
C ALA A 47 -11.28 -8.45 -42.03
N GLY A 48 -10.15 -8.34 -41.31
CA GLY A 48 -9.10 -7.36 -41.58
C GLY A 48 -9.47 -5.92 -41.18
N LEU A 49 -10.53 -5.75 -40.39
CA LEU A 49 -11.03 -4.44 -39.97
C LEU A 49 -10.43 -3.97 -38.64
N LEU A 50 -9.72 -4.85 -37.91
CA LEU A 50 -9.01 -4.54 -36.66
C LEU A 50 -7.64 -5.22 -36.61
N GLN A 51 -6.66 -4.59 -35.95
CA GLN A 51 -5.39 -5.24 -35.60
C GLN A 51 -5.48 -5.94 -34.22
N PRO A 52 -4.77 -7.06 -34.01
CA PRO A 52 -4.76 -7.74 -32.71
C PRO A 52 -4.22 -6.84 -31.59
N GLY A 53 -5.01 -6.60 -30.55
CA GLY A 53 -4.56 -5.94 -29.31
C GLY A 53 -5.14 -4.55 -29.01
N GLU A 54 -6.02 -4.00 -29.86
CA GLU A 54 -6.66 -2.70 -29.60
C GLU A 54 -8.02 -2.83 -28.91
N SER A 55 -8.34 -1.90 -28.01
CA SER A 55 -9.64 -1.79 -27.34
C SER A 55 -10.26 -0.42 -27.61
N TRP A 56 -11.54 -0.41 -28.01
CA TRP A 56 -12.27 0.78 -28.46
C TRP A 56 -13.58 0.99 -27.69
N ALA A 57 -14.02 2.25 -27.59
CA ALA A 57 -15.35 2.62 -27.12
C ALA A 57 -16.05 3.48 -28.19
N CYS A 58 -17.30 3.16 -28.50
CA CYS A 58 -18.10 3.88 -29.48
C CYS A 58 -19.36 4.45 -28.83
N GLU A 59 -19.76 5.63 -29.26
CA GLU A 59 -20.97 6.33 -28.82
C GLU A 59 -21.98 6.38 -29.99
N GLY A 60 -23.25 6.08 -29.68
CA GLY A 60 -24.35 6.15 -30.64
C GLY A 60 -25.07 7.50 -30.52
N ASP A 61 -25.62 7.99 -31.64
CA ASP A 61 -26.36 9.26 -31.69
C ASP A 61 -27.85 9.14 -31.30
N GLY A 62 -28.27 7.97 -30.79
CA GLY A 62 -29.66 7.69 -30.44
C GLY A 62 -30.57 7.31 -31.62
N SER A 63 -30.08 7.30 -32.86
CA SER A 63 -30.83 6.85 -34.05
C SER A 63 -30.59 5.38 -34.44
N GLY A 64 -29.72 4.66 -33.69
CA GLY A 64 -29.24 3.33 -34.04
C GLY A 64 -28.00 3.34 -34.94
N SER A 65 -27.43 4.51 -35.26
CA SER A 65 -26.18 4.67 -36.00
C SER A 65 -24.99 4.93 -35.07
N VAL A 66 -23.84 4.32 -35.36
CA VAL A 66 -22.57 4.61 -34.67
C VAL A 66 -22.01 5.91 -35.25
N SER A 67 -21.95 6.96 -34.45
CA SER A 67 -21.52 8.28 -34.93
C SER A 67 -20.07 8.60 -34.58
N ARG A 68 -19.50 8.00 -33.51
CA ARG A 68 -18.11 8.21 -33.09
C ARG A 68 -17.51 6.99 -32.42
N CYS A 69 -16.28 6.64 -32.79
CA CYS A 69 -15.43 5.70 -32.05
C CYS A 69 -14.12 6.39 -31.70
N LEU A 70 -13.71 6.29 -30.43
CA LEU A 70 -12.44 6.86 -29.95
C LEU A 70 -11.43 5.74 -29.70
N GLY A 71 -10.28 5.86 -30.35
CA GLY A 71 -9.13 4.97 -30.19
C GLY A 71 -8.20 5.45 -29.10
N ARG A 72 -7.57 4.52 -28.39
CA ARG A 72 -6.56 4.82 -27.38
C ARG A 72 -5.19 4.98 -28.07
N PHE A 73 -4.79 6.21 -28.36
CA PHE A 73 -3.46 6.49 -28.92
C PHE A 73 -2.38 6.49 -27.82
N GLY A 74 -1.35 5.65 -27.97
CA GLY A 74 -0.11 5.77 -27.20
C GLY A 74 0.78 6.83 -27.84
N TYR A 75 1.19 7.85 -27.09
CA TYR A 75 2.10 8.90 -27.58
C TYR A 75 3.53 8.68 -27.09
N ALA A 76 4.50 8.91 -27.98
CA ALA A 76 5.88 9.25 -27.65
C ALA A 76 6.01 10.78 -27.46
N LEU A 77 6.74 11.20 -26.43
CA LEU A 77 6.96 12.62 -26.11
C LEU A 77 7.71 13.35 -27.24
N GLY A 78 7.17 14.49 -27.71
CA GLY A 78 7.93 15.51 -28.44
C GLY A 78 7.51 15.88 -29.87
N GLN A 79 6.35 15.48 -30.38
CA GLN A 79 5.91 15.89 -31.73
C GLN A 79 4.62 16.72 -31.74
N ASN A 80 4.60 17.75 -32.60
CA ASN A 80 3.41 18.54 -32.89
C ASN A 80 2.44 17.70 -33.72
N VAL A 81 1.15 17.72 -33.37
CA VAL A 81 0.11 17.06 -34.15
C VAL A 81 -0.80 18.12 -34.75
N THR A 82 -1.05 18.01 -36.05
CA THR A 82 -2.01 18.84 -36.79
C THR A 82 -3.26 18.03 -37.07
N TRP A 83 -4.42 18.51 -36.65
CA TRP A 83 -5.70 17.88 -36.95
C TRP A 83 -6.74 18.94 -37.31
N GLY A 84 -7.44 18.76 -38.44
CA GLY A 84 -8.44 19.72 -38.92
C GLY A 84 -7.91 21.13 -39.22
N GLY A 85 -6.62 21.27 -39.57
CA GLY A 85 -6.01 22.57 -39.88
C GLY A 85 -5.50 23.38 -38.68
N ALA A 86 -5.60 22.85 -37.46
CA ALA A 86 -5.00 23.46 -36.27
C ALA A 86 -3.79 22.64 -35.78
N THR A 87 -2.70 23.32 -35.46
CA THR A 87 -1.46 22.73 -34.91
C THR A 87 -1.37 23.03 -33.42
N PHE A 88 -1.24 22.00 -32.60
CA PHE A 88 -1.13 22.14 -31.14
C PHE A 88 0.31 21.89 -30.69
N GLN A 89 0.86 22.81 -29.89
CA GLN A 89 2.17 22.65 -29.24
C GLN A 89 1.99 22.14 -27.81
N PRO A 90 2.85 21.22 -27.31
CA PRO A 90 2.73 20.73 -25.95
C PRO A 90 3.24 21.77 -24.94
N PHE A 91 2.42 22.05 -23.92
CA PHE A 91 2.82 22.80 -22.73
C PHE A 91 3.77 21.95 -21.86
N SER A 92 4.90 22.53 -21.46
CA SER A 92 5.77 21.97 -20.42
C SER A 92 5.26 22.39 -19.04
N GLY A 93 4.54 21.51 -18.37
CA GLY A 93 4.12 21.71 -16.99
C GLY A 93 3.57 20.44 -16.36
N ASN A 94 4.27 19.91 -15.36
CA ASN A 94 3.80 18.79 -14.54
C ASN A 94 2.65 19.24 -13.64
N CYS A 95 1.42 18.79 -13.92
CA CYS A 95 0.31 18.79 -12.97
C CYS A 95 -0.55 17.54 -13.20
N THR A 96 -0.52 16.62 -12.25
CA THR A 96 -1.36 15.42 -12.23
C THR A 96 -2.62 15.71 -11.39
N HIS A 97 -3.71 16.10 -12.04
CA HIS A 97 -5.07 15.97 -11.49
C HIS A 97 -6.06 15.78 -12.64
N TYR A 98 -6.70 14.61 -12.70
CA TYR A 98 -7.80 14.35 -13.62
C TYR A 98 -9.07 15.03 -13.11
N ALA A 99 -9.55 16.05 -13.82
CA ALA A 99 -10.92 16.55 -13.72
C ALA A 99 -11.64 16.25 -15.02
N ALA A 100 -12.63 15.36 -14.98
CA ALA A 100 -13.53 15.12 -16.11
C ALA A 100 -14.51 16.29 -16.22
N TRP A 101 -14.41 17.07 -17.30
CA TRP A 101 -15.39 18.09 -17.65
C TRP A 101 -16.55 17.43 -18.42
N ARG A 102 -17.76 17.48 -17.84
CA ARG A 102 -19.02 17.17 -18.55
C ARG A 102 -19.57 18.47 -19.12
N ALA A 103 -19.64 18.58 -20.45
CA ALA A 103 -20.47 19.59 -21.09
C ALA A 103 -21.95 19.26 -20.81
N LYS A 104 -22.66 20.13 -20.09
CA LYS A 104 -24.12 20.05 -19.98
C LYS A 104 -24.74 20.54 -21.29
N SER A 105 -25.26 19.64 -22.10
CA SER A 105 -26.35 19.97 -23.02
C SER A 105 -27.65 19.98 -22.23
N SER A 106 -28.45 21.01 -22.46
CA SER A 106 -29.77 21.22 -21.85
C SER A 106 -30.76 20.14 -22.30
N GLY A 107 -31.22 19.32 -21.36
CA GLY A 107 -32.30 18.36 -21.58
C GLY A 107 -32.60 17.61 -20.28
N ALA A 108 -33.72 17.95 -19.65
CA ALA A 108 -34.19 17.32 -18.43
C ALA A 108 -34.63 15.87 -18.69
N ALA A 109 -34.14 14.94 -17.89
CA ALA A 109 -34.80 13.66 -17.63
C ALA A 109 -34.37 13.17 -16.24
N SER A 110 -35.31 13.22 -15.29
CA SER A 110 -35.18 12.65 -13.95
C SER A 110 -35.64 11.20 -14.02
N PHE A 111 -34.78 10.25 -13.65
CA PHE A 111 -35.20 8.91 -13.27
C PHE A 111 -34.75 8.66 -11.83
N PHE A 112 -35.73 8.49 -10.94
CA PHE A 112 -35.54 7.92 -9.62
C PHE A 112 -35.71 6.41 -9.74
N ASP A 113 -34.69 5.64 -9.39
CA ASP A 113 -34.85 4.24 -8.96
C ASP A 113 -34.28 4.13 -7.54
N THR A 114 -35.20 4.23 -6.57
CA THR A 114 -34.96 3.83 -5.18
C THR A 114 -35.58 2.46 -4.99
N LYS A 115 -34.77 1.41 -5.02
CA LYS A 115 -35.13 0.16 -4.36
C LYS A 115 -34.69 0.20 -2.91
N ALA A 116 -35.69 0.36 -2.05
CA ALA A 116 -35.65 -0.04 -0.66
C ALA A 116 -35.33 -1.54 -0.56
N SER A 117 -34.36 -1.89 0.29
CA SER A 117 -34.29 -3.21 0.88
C SER A 117 -34.74 -3.08 2.33
N ASP A 118 -35.96 -3.54 2.59
CA ASP A 118 -36.50 -3.75 3.91
C ASP A 118 -35.64 -4.78 4.66
N GLY A 119 -35.16 -4.36 5.83
CA GLY A 119 -34.45 -5.18 6.80
C GLY A 119 -34.73 -4.64 8.18
N VAL A 120 -35.96 -4.85 8.66
CA VAL A 120 -36.40 -4.55 10.01
C VAL A 120 -35.63 -5.48 10.97
N GLY A 121 -34.59 -4.94 11.60
CA GLY A 121 -33.94 -5.52 12.77
C GLY A 121 -34.31 -4.69 13.99
N THR A 122 -35.22 -5.20 14.82
CA THR A 122 -35.55 -4.67 16.14
C THR A 122 -34.32 -4.75 17.06
N TYR A 123 -33.81 -3.60 17.51
CA TYR A 123 -32.85 -3.52 18.61
C TYR A 123 -33.60 -3.59 19.94
N ASN A 124 -33.41 -4.68 20.69
CA ASN A 124 -33.76 -4.74 22.11
C ASN A 124 -32.70 -3.98 22.91
N ALA A 125 -33.17 -3.00 23.68
CA ALA A 125 -32.42 -2.35 24.73
C ALA A 125 -32.41 -3.26 25.97
N GLU A 126 -31.25 -3.72 26.41
CA GLU A 126 -31.04 -4.22 27.77
C GLU A 126 -29.53 -4.23 28.09
N ASN A 127 -29.21 -3.84 29.33
CA ASN A 127 -27.91 -3.81 30.01
C ASN A 127 -27.03 -2.56 29.82
N TRP A 128 -27.46 -1.47 30.48
CA TRP A 128 -26.56 -0.60 31.22
C TRP A 128 -26.32 -1.22 32.60
N ASP A 129 -25.07 -1.54 32.94
CA ASP A 129 -24.47 -1.26 34.26
C ASP A 129 -22.98 -1.69 34.30
N ASN A 130 -22.16 -0.80 34.89
CA ASN A 130 -20.79 -0.96 35.39
C ASN A 130 -19.71 -0.10 34.72
N ALA A 131 -19.70 1.20 35.06
CA ALA A 131 -18.47 1.98 35.14
C ALA A 131 -18.58 3.01 36.28
N ALA A 132 -18.09 2.64 37.47
CA ALA A 132 -17.79 3.58 38.55
C ALA A 132 -16.52 3.12 39.29
N GLN A 133 -15.74 4.12 39.75
CA GLN A 133 -14.43 4.08 40.44
C GLN A 133 -13.23 4.15 39.48
N ALA A 134 -12.27 5.07 39.57
CA ALA A 134 -11.97 6.24 40.40
C ALA A 134 -10.97 7.08 39.54
N GLY A 135 -10.97 8.40 39.42
CA GLY A 135 -10.92 9.45 40.43
C GLY A 135 -9.70 10.34 40.12
N ALA A 136 -9.91 11.61 39.71
CA ALA A 136 -9.02 12.75 40.03
C ALA A 136 -9.45 14.07 39.34
N ARG A 137 -9.79 15.06 40.19
CA ARG A 137 -9.62 16.53 40.06
C ARG A 137 -10.36 17.28 38.93
N ARG A 138 -11.49 17.91 39.31
CA ARG A 138 -11.99 19.16 38.71
C ARG A 138 -11.88 20.29 39.73
N SER A 139 -11.31 21.43 39.32
CA SER A 139 -11.59 22.74 39.91
C SER A 139 -12.75 23.38 39.14
N ALA A 140 -13.62 24.04 39.90
CA ALA A 140 -14.89 24.63 39.48
C ALA A 140 -14.72 25.99 38.76
N VAL A 141 -15.57 26.26 37.77
CA VAL A 141 -16.16 27.59 37.49
C VAL A 141 -17.60 27.38 36.99
N ASP A 142 -18.46 28.32 37.36
CA ASP A 142 -19.92 28.35 37.47
C ASP A 142 -20.81 27.91 36.29
N LYS A 143 -22.01 27.47 36.70
CA LYS A 143 -23.22 27.23 35.89
C LYS A 143 -24.00 28.54 35.66
N ASN A 144 -24.56 28.74 34.48
CA ASN A 144 -26.02 28.93 34.30
C ASN A 144 -26.45 28.78 32.82
N PRO A 145 -27.74 28.59 32.47
CA PRO A 145 -28.15 27.46 31.67
C PRO A 145 -28.82 27.91 30.36
N GLN A 146 -29.23 26.92 29.57
CA GLN A 146 -30.24 26.94 28.51
C GLN A 146 -29.70 26.43 27.17
N ARG A 147 -30.43 25.42 26.69
CA ARG A 147 -30.38 24.74 25.38
C ARG A 147 -29.28 23.70 25.18
N GLY A 148 -29.74 22.44 25.24
CA GLY A 148 -29.64 21.51 24.11
C GLY A 148 -28.29 20.85 23.90
N ASP A 149 -28.25 19.55 24.18
CA ASP A 149 -27.37 18.51 23.64
C ASP A 149 -26.24 18.98 22.72
N VAL A 150 -25.04 19.07 23.29
CA VAL A 150 -23.80 19.19 22.52
C VAL A 150 -23.30 17.77 22.24
N VAL A 151 -23.45 17.32 20.99
CA VAL A 151 -22.63 16.23 20.46
C VAL A 151 -21.27 16.84 20.13
N GLN A 152 -20.26 16.56 20.96
CA GLN A 152 -18.88 16.92 20.69
C GLN A 152 -18.35 16.02 19.56
N TRP A 153 -17.96 16.64 18.45
CA TRP A 153 -17.14 15.99 17.42
C TRP A 153 -15.72 16.55 17.53
N ASP A 154 -14.74 15.67 17.72
CA ASP A 154 -13.33 16.03 17.67
C ASP A 154 -12.92 16.25 16.21
N GLY A 155 -12.75 17.52 15.84
CA GLY A 155 -12.21 17.92 14.54
C GLY A 155 -10.69 17.89 14.54
N VAL A 156 -10.10 17.13 13.61
CA VAL A 156 -8.67 17.18 13.28
C VAL A 156 -8.36 18.51 12.60
N GLY A 157 -7.56 19.36 13.25
CA GLY A 157 -7.21 20.68 12.76
C GLY A 157 -6.08 20.66 11.72
N TYR A 158 -6.33 21.25 10.56
CA TYR A 158 -5.29 21.81 9.68
C TYR A 158 -5.75 23.20 9.21
N GLY A 159 -5.01 24.26 9.59
CA GLY A 159 -5.13 25.61 9.03
C GLY A 159 -6.19 26.51 9.65
N ASN A 160 -5.90 27.83 9.69
CA ASN A 160 -6.59 28.90 10.42
C ASN A 160 -8.02 29.26 9.95
N HIS A 161 -8.91 28.29 9.78
CA HIS A 161 -10.34 28.54 9.54
C HIS A 161 -11.21 27.61 10.38
N VAL A 162 -11.89 28.19 11.37
CA VAL A 162 -13.00 27.51 12.07
C VAL A 162 -14.30 28.06 11.48
N GLY A 163 -14.98 27.25 10.68
CA GLY A 163 -16.34 27.53 10.25
C GLY A 163 -17.33 26.96 11.27
N TYR A 164 -18.35 27.74 11.64
CA TYR A 164 -19.50 27.25 12.40
C TYR A 164 -20.74 27.27 11.50
N VAL A 165 -21.59 26.26 11.63
CA VAL A 165 -22.89 26.20 10.96
C VAL A 165 -23.93 26.66 11.97
N GLU A 166 -24.53 27.83 11.76
CA GLU A 166 -25.47 28.39 12.76
C GLU A 166 -26.94 27.98 12.53
N HIS A 167 -27.37 27.57 11.34
CA HIS A 167 -28.77 27.16 11.13
C HIS A 167 -28.98 26.10 10.06
N VAL A 168 -29.74 25.06 10.40
CA VAL A 168 -30.35 24.09 9.47
C VAL A 168 -31.83 24.42 9.35
N GLY A 169 -32.26 24.88 8.17
CA GLY A 169 -33.67 25.12 7.85
C GLY A 169 -34.19 24.02 6.93
N ARG A 170 -35.29 23.37 7.31
CA ARG A 170 -36.02 22.42 6.47
C ARG A 170 -37.21 23.14 5.83
N ALA A 171 -37.30 23.14 4.50
CA ALA A 171 -38.45 23.67 3.79
C ALA A 171 -39.63 22.67 3.86
N ALA A 172 -40.84 23.15 3.57
CA ALA A 172 -42.07 22.35 3.63
C ALA A 172 -42.09 21.17 2.64
N ASP A 173 -41.23 21.19 1.63
CA ASP A 173 -41.03 20.11 0.66
C ASP A 173 -39.97 19.07 1.10
N GLY A 174 -39.45 19.21 2.32
CA GLY A 174 -38.45 18.30 2.89
C GLY A 174 -37.01 18.61 2.48
N SER A 175 -36.77 19.61 1.62
CA SER A 175 -35.41 20.02 1.26
C SER A 175 -34.70 20.72 2.42
N VAL A 176 -33.40 20.43 2.56
CA VAL A 176 -32.53 21.04 3.57
C VAL A 176 -31.57 21.97 2.86
N SER A 177 -31.57 23.24 3.25
CA SER A 177 -30.64 24.25 2.73
C SER A 177 -29.56 24.55 3.77
N TRP A 178 -28.31 24.60 3.32
CA TRP A 178 -27.15 24.92 4.15
C TRP A 178 -26.75 26.38 3.93
N PHE A 179 -26.56 27.11 5.02
CA PHE A 179 -26.00 28.46 4.98
C PHE A 179 -24.65 28.44 5.70
N ALA A 180 -23.59 28.77 4.97
CA ALA A 180 -22.29 29.04 5.58
C ALA A 180 -22.12 30.56 5.68
N THR A 181 -22.02 31.06 6.91
CA THR A 181 -21.56 32.43 7.17
C THR A 181 -20.07 32.35 7.47
N SER A 182 -19.25 32.97 6.63
CA SER A 182 -17.84 33.19 6.94
C SER A 182 -17.71 34.51 7.70
N GLU A 183 -17.43 34.45 9.00
CA GLU A 183 -17.04 35.64 9.76
C GLU A 183 -15.55 35.89 9.54
N ALA A 184 -15.20 36.85 8.69
CA ALA A 184 -13.82 37.31 8.58
C ALA A 184 -13.50 38.16 9.81
N LYS A 185 -12.80 37.59 10.81
CA LYS A 185 -12.20 38.37 11.88
C LYS A 185 -11.10 39.26 11.29
N TYR A 186 -11.43 40.51 11.04
CA TYR A 186 -10.44 41.55 10.81
C TYR A 186 -10.04 42.14 12.16
N ASP A 187 -8.76 42.02 12.49
CA ASP A 187 -8.16 42.71 13.63
C ASP A 187 -7.95 44.19 13.24
N SER A 188 -8.95 45.03 13.49
CA SER A 188 -8.87 46.46 13.24
C SER A 188 -8.71 47.23 14.55
N GLY A 189 -7.48 47.25 15.06
CA GLY A 189 -7.00 48.32 15.93
C GLY A 189 -6.94 49.64 15.17
N LYS A 190 -8.10 50.26 14.90
CA LYS A 190 -8.35 51.71 14.76
C LYS A 190 -9.80 51.93 14.28
N GLY A 191 -10.50 52.77 15.04
CA GLY A 191 -11.95 52.97 14.97
C GLY A 191 -12.51 53.39 13.62
N GLY A 192 -13.63 52.78 13.28
CA GLY A 192 -14.48 53.12 12.16
C GLY A 192 -15.60 52.10 12.02
N ALA A 193 -16.65 52.21 12.82
CA ALA A 193 -17.82 51.35 12.71
C ALA A 193 -18.49 51.55 11.34
N ARG A 194 -18.46 50.52 10.48
CA ARG A 194 -19.31 50.47 9.29
C ARG A 194 -20.38 49.41 9.50
N ARG A 195 -21.64 49.87 9.60
CA ARG A 195 -22.83 49.00 9.56
C ARG A 195 -22.99 48.46 8.14
N ALA A 196 -22.91 47.15 7.97
CA ALA A 196 -23.48 46.50 6.79
C ALA A 196 -24.99 46.38 6.99
N VAL A 197 -25.78 47.09 6.18
CA VAL A 197 -27.24 46.90 6.11
C VAL A 197 -27.49 45.81 5.06
N TYR A 198 -27.97 44.65 5.49
CA TYR A 198 -28.48 43.62 4.59
C TYR A 198 -29.96 43.92 4.28
N VAL A 199 -30.27 44.23 3.02
CA VAL A 199 -31.65 44.30 2.53
C VAL A 199 -32.04 42.93 1.99
N ARG A 200 -33.07 42.33 2.58
CA ARG A 200 -33.64 41.06 2.15
C ARG A 200 -34.54 41.30 0.93
N GLY A 201 -34.02 41.04 -0.27
CA GLY A 201 -34.82 41.02 -1.49
C GLY A 201 -35.33 39.62 -1.79
N THR A 202 -36.60 39.35 -1.49
CA THR A 202 -37.32 38.20 -2.09
C THR A 202 -37.86 38.63 -3.44
N ASN A 203 -37.41 37.93 -4.48
CA ASN A 203 -37.93 37.85 -5.84
C ASN A 203 -37.64 39.04 -6.78
N GLY A 204 -36.85 38.72 -7.83
CA GLY A 204 -36.98 39.26 -9.18
C GLY A 204 -36.65 40.73 -9.40
N PHE A 205 -35.40 41.03 -9.76
CA PHE A 205 -35.09 42.23 -10.54
C PHE A 205 -34.09 41.92 -11.65
N ALA A 206 -34.61 41.86 -12.88
CA ALA A 206 -33.87 42.24 -14.06
C ALA A 206 -33.77 43.77 -14.08
N GLY A 207 -32.57 44.31 -14.26
CA GLY A 207 -32.33 45.74 -14.48
C GLY A 207 -32.21 46.59 -13.22
N ALA A 208 -31.04 46.57 -12.59
CA ALA A 208 -30.58 47.69 -11.77
C ALA A 208 -29.37 48.30 -12.48
N ASP A 209 -29.61 49.47 -13.08
CA ASP A 209 -28.60 50.29 -13.73
C ASP A 209 -27.84 51.06 -12.65
N PHE A 210 -26.60 50.64 -12.37
CA PHE A 210 -25.75 51.31 -11.40
C PHE A 210 -25.12 52.55 -12.05
N ILE A 211 -25.66 53.72 -11.72
CA ILE A 211 -25.06 55.02 -12.06
C ILE A 211 -23.63 55.05 -11.49
N HIS A 212 -22.63 54.95 -12.38
CA HIS A 212 -21.22 55.18 -12.07
C HIS A 212 -21.00 56.67 -11.81
N VAL A 213 -21.12 57.08 -10.55
CA VAL A 213 -20.63 58.39 -10.10
C VAL A 213 -19.14 58.28 -9.81
N GLY A 214 -18.34 58.78 -10.76
CA GLY A 214 -17.05 59.44 -10.57
C GLY A 214 -16.02 58.86 -9.59
N GLY A 215 -14.93 58.31 -10.15
CA GLY A 215 -13.61 58.30 -9.53
C GLY A 215 -13.37 57.18 -8.53
N ALA A 216 -12.97 56.00 -9.03
CA ALA A 216 -12.40 54.96 -8.17
C ALA A 216 -11.17 55.54 -7.44
N PRO A 217 -11.13 55.57 -6.10
CA PRO A 217 -9.91 55.92 -5.40
C PRO A 217 -8.84 54.92 -5.82
N THR A 218 -7.73 55.43 -6.37
CA THR A 218 -6.50 54.67 -6.56
C THR A 218 -5.96 54.30 -5.19
N VAL A 219 -6.51 53.22 -4.61
CA VAL A 219 -5.89 52.55 -3.47
C VAL A 219 -4.61 51.95 -4.00
N ALA A 220 -3.49 52.56 -3.66
CA ALA A 220 -2.17 52.04 -4.01
C ALA A 220 -2.09 50.57 -3.54
N THR A 221 -1.93 49.65 -4.49
CA THR A 221 -1.68 48.25 -4.19
C THR A 221 -0.49 48.19 -3.24
N PRO A 222 -0.62 47.60 -2.03
CA PRO A 222 0.51 47.42 -1.15
C PRO A 222 1.63 46.73 -1.94
N PRO A 223 2.89 47.19 -1.84
CA PRO A 223 4.00 46.51 -2.50
C PRO A 223 3.94 45.03 -2.12
N ALA A 224 4.03 44.15 -3.13
CA ALA A 224 3.98 42.71 -2.93
C ALA A 224 4.96 42.36 -1.80
N ALA A 225 4.49 41.61 -0.81
CA ALA A 225 5.36 41.12 0.25
C ALA A 225 6.57 40.43 -0.40
N PRO A 226 7.80 40.73 0.04
CA PRO A 226 8.98 40.12 -0.55
C PRO A 226 8.80 38.60 -0.51
N THR A 227 8.94 37.96 -1.68
CA THR A 227 8.89 36.49 -1.77
C THR A 227 9.87 35.93 -0.75
N PRO A 228 9.43 35.01 0.14
CA PRO A 228 10.33 34.37 1.08
C PRO A 228 11.56 33.85 0.34
N PRO A 229 12.78 34.04 0.87
CA PRO A 229 13.97 33.50 0.24
C PRO A 229 13.77 32.00 0.01
N ALA A 230 14.09 31.54 -1.21
CA ALA A 230 13.98 30.14 -1.54
C ALA A 230 14.77 29.32 -0.51
N ALA A 231 14.17 28.22 -0.02
CA ALA A 231 14.85 27.34 0.92
C ALA A 231 16.19 26.88 0.32
N PRO A 232 17.27 26.81 1.13
CA PRO A 232 18.56 26.37 0.62
C PRO A 232 18.44 24.98 0.00
N VAL A 233 18.98 24.80 -1.20
CA VAL A 233 19.00 23.49 -1.86
C VAL A 233 20.02 22.62 -1.14
N ILE A 234 19.53 21.59 -0.47
CA ILE A 234 20.35 20.62 0.27
C ILE A 234 20.46 19.35 -0.57
N SER A 235 21.70 19.02 -0.98
CA SER A 235 22.02 17.90 -1.87
C SER A 235 22.68 16.75 -1.13
N ASP A 236 22.68 15.59 -1.79
CA ASP A 236 23.37 14.39 -1.31
C ASP A 236 24.89 14.61 -1.19
N GLY A 237 25.41 14.23 -0.02
CA GLY A 237 26.78 14.44 0.44
C GLY A 237 27.03 15.77 1.14
N ASP A 238 26.03 16.63 1.27
CA ASP A 238 26.18 17.87 2.03
C ASP A 238 26.23 17.57 3.53
N LEU A 239 27.15 18.26 4.22
CA LEU A 239 27.09 18.42 5.66
C LEU A 239 26.43 19.76 6.00
N VAL A 240 25.48 19.70 6.91
CA VAL A 240 24.68 20.86 7.31
C VAL A 240 24.66 20.97 8.83
N ARG A 241 24.66 22.20 9.34
CA ARG A 241 24.53 22.48 10.77
C ARG A 241 23.27 23.28 11.03
N THR A 242 22.46 22.81 11.96
CA THR A 242 21.23 23.48 12.39
C THR A 242 21.54 24.50 13.51
N PRO A 243 20.61 25.44 13.82
CA PRO A 243 20.86 26.48 14.82
C PRO A 243 21.12 25.96 16.24
N ASP A 244 20.75 24.71 16.53
CA ASP A 244 21.05 23.97 17.76
C ASP A 244 22.47 23.38 17.79
N THR A 245 23.31 23.71 16.80
CA THR A 245 24.69 23.24 16.60
C THR A 245 24.85 21.78 16.18
N ALA A 246 23.75 21.03 16.01
CA ALA A 246 23.79 19.66 15.52
C ALA A 246 24.24 19.61 14.06
N VAL A 247 25.16 18.70 13.73
CA VAL A 247 25.68 18.50 12.38
C VAL A 247 25.06 17.25 11.78
N TYR A 248 24.58 17.36 10.54
CA TYR A 248 23.96 16.26 9.81
C TYR A 248 24.67 16.02 8.48
N VAL A 249 24.77 14.75 8.09
CA VAL A 249 25.07 14.36 6.70
C VAL A 249 23.78 13.98 5.99
N ILE A 250 23.69 14.34 4.72
CA ILE A 250 22.55 14.06 3.85
C ILE A 250 22.93 13.02 2.81
N ALA A 251 22.17 11.93 2.71
CA ALA A 251 22.37 10.91 1.67
C ALA A 251 21.05 10.25 1.30
N GLY A 252 20.75 10.16 0.00
CA GLY A 252 19.53 9.52 -0.50
C GLY A 252 18.25 10.15 0.02
N GLY A 253 18.26 11.46 0.28
CA GLY A 253 17.12 12.15 0.90
C GLY A 253 16.91 11.85 2.40
N ALA A 254 17.87 11.20 3.07
CA ALA A 254 17.88 10.99 4.50
C ALA A 254 18.90 11.85 5.24
N LYS A 255 18.60 12.18 6.50
CA LYS A 255 19.49 12.91 7.40
C LYS A 255 20.01 12.01 8.52
N TYR A 256 21.29 12.14 8.82
CA TYR A 256 21.93 11.47 9.94
C TYR A 256 22.66 12.47 10.81
N HIS A 257 22.29 12.53 12.09
CA HIS A 257 22.98 13.35 13.07
C HIS A 257 24.33 12.72 13.38
N ILE A 258 25.40 13.47 13.16
CA ILE A 258 26.78 13.01 13.34
C ILE A 258 27.26 13.45 14.72
N SER A 259 27.72 12.51 15.52
CA SER A 259 28.41 12.81 16.78
C SER A 259 29.75 13.52 16.54
N ALA A 260 30.31 14.14 17.59
CA ALA A 260 31.60 14.82 17.49
C ALA A 260 32.73 13.87 17.05
N ASP A 261 32.71 12.62 17.51
CA ASP A 261 33.70 11.60 17.18
C ASP A 261 33.56 11.13 15.73
N GLU A 262 32.33 10.84 15.28
CA GLU A 262 32.07 10.51 13.88
C GLU A 262 32.46 11.67 12.94
N TYR A 263 32.19 12.91 13.32
CA TYR A 263 32.58 14.08 12.53
C TYR A 263 34.11 14.24 12.46
N ALA A 264 34.82 13.91 13.53
CA ALA A 264 36.28 13.85 13.52
C ALA A 264 36.81 12.71 12.62
N ALA A 265 36.19 11.53 12.67
CA ALA A 265 36.54 10.39 11.82
C ALA A 265 36.32 10.67 10.32
N LEU A 266 35.32 11.50 9.98
CA LEU A 266 35.12 12.01 8.62
C LEU A 266 36.17 13.04 8.17
N GLY A 267 37.12 13.44 9.04
CA GLY A 267 38.15 14.43 8.76
C GLY A 267 37.70 15.88 8.94
N ARG A 268 36.61 16.12 9.70
CA ARG A 268 36.03 17.46 9.95
C ARG A 268 35.75 18.27 8.68
N PRO A 269 35.05 17.69 7.68
CA PRO A 269 34.76 18.39 6.44
C PRO A 269 33.88 19.62 6.70
N ALA A 270 34.03 20.66 5.87
CA ALA A 270 33.22 21.86 6.02
C ALA A 270 31.71 21.54 5.93
N PHE A 271 30.92 22.17 6.81
CA PHE A 271 29.46 22.15 6.75
C PHE A 271 28.94 23.55 6.40
N ARG A 272 27.68 23.62 5.99
CA ARG A 272 26.95 24.89 5.85
C ARG A 272 25.90 25.05 6.95
N ASP A 273 25.68 26.26 7.42
CA ASP A 273 24.58 26.55 8.33
C ASP A 273 23.25 26.59 7.56
N VAL A 274 22.23 25.96 8.11
CA VAL A 274 20.87 25.93 7.56
C VAL A 274 19.85 26.41 8.61
N PRO A 275 18.73 27.02 8.20
CA PRO A 275 17.71 27.48 9.15
C PRO A 275 17.04 26.30 9.87
N ALA A 276 16.41 26.60 11.01
CA ALA A 276 15.57 25.62 11.71
C ALA A 276 14.46 25.10 10.78
N GLY A 277 14.16 23.81 10.86
CA GLY A 277 13.16 23.15 10.01
C GLY A 277 13.60 22.85 8.57
N ALA A 278 14.80 23.29 8.14
CA ALA A 278 15.32 22.98 6.79
C ALA A 278 15.42 21.48 6.50
N LEU A 279 15.47 20.65 7.55
CA LEU A 279 15.62 19.20 7.46
C LEU A 279 14.32 18.44 7.71
N ASP A 280 13.18 19.10 7.89
CA ASP A 280 11.92 18.44 8.28
C ASP A 280 11.37 17.50 7.20
N GLY A 281 11.73 17.73 5.94
CA GLY A 281 11.37 16.87 4.80
C GLY A 281 12.29 15.67 4.57
N TYR A 282 13.40 15.55 5.31
CA TYR A 282 14.37 14.46 5.13
C TYR A 282 14.02 13.25 5.99
N GLY A 283 14.07 12.06 5.39
CA GLY A 283 13.84 10.80 6.07
C GLY A 283 14.99 10.40 7.02
N SER A 284 14.79 9.31 7.75
CA SER A 284 15.86 8.69 8.56
C SER A 284 16.63 7.59 7.81
N MET A 285 16.05 7.05 6.75
CA MET A 285 16.55 5.94 5.93
C MET A 285 16.85 6.42 4.51
N PRO A 286 18.07 6.22 3.98
CA PRO A 286 18.38 6.62 2.61
C PRO A 286 17.49 5.89 1.59
N ALA A 287 17.19 6.55 0.47
CA ALA A 287 16.42 5.97 -0.61
C ALA A 287 17.16 4.83 -1.33
N ASP A 288 16.40 3.98 -2.03
CA ASP A 288 16.93 2.94 -2.89
C ASP A 288 17.91 3.50 -3.93
N ASN A 289 18.93 2.72 -4.26
CA ASN A 289 20.03 3.09 -5.16
C ASN A 289 20.94 4.23 -4.63
N THR A 290 20.91 4.49 -3.32
CA THR A 290 21.92 5.33 -2.65
C THR A 290 23.18 4.52 -2.39
N PHE A 291 24.35 5.11 -2.68
CA PHE A 291 25.64 4.50 -2.41
C PHE A 291 26.31 5.22 -1.26
N LEU A 292 26.61 4.49 -0.20
CA LEU A 292 27.26 4.98 1.02
C LEU A 292 28.70 4.47 1.04
N ARG A 293 29.62 5.27 1.55
CA ARG A 293 31.01 4.89 1.76
C ARG A 293 31.43 5.24 3.17
N THR A 294 31.97 4.26 3.89
CA THR A 294 32.64 4.47 5.18
C THR A 294 34.09 4.89 4.91
N PRO A 295 34.52 6.12 5.27
CA PRO A 295 35.87 6.59 4.92
C PRO A 295 37.00 5.85 5.64
N GLU A 296 36.70 5.22 6.78
CA GLU A 296 37.68 4.54 7.64
C GLU A 296 38.30 3.32 6.96
N ASP A 297 37.49 2.50 6.30
CA ASP A 297 37.89 1.25 5.64
C ASP A 297 37.64 1.26 4.12
N GLY A 298 36.96 2.29 3.60
CA GLY A 298 36.61 2.42 2.20
C GLY A 298 35.50 1.47 1.75
N ALA A 299 34.80 0.80 2.67
CA ALA A 299 33.68 -0.07 2.32
C ALA A 299 32.55 0.75 1.68
N ILE A 300 31.96 0.18 0.61
CA ILE A 300 30.88 0.82 -0.14
C ILE A 300 29.63 -0.03 0.03
N PHE A 301 28.51 0.61 0.35
CA PHE A 301 27.23 -0.01 0.54
C PHE A 301 26.22 0.53 -0.46
N GLN A 302 25.41 -0.32 -1.07
CA GLN A 302 24.23 0.08 -1.82
C GLN A 302 22.99 -0.11 -0.97
N ILE A 303 22.11 0.89 -0.95
CA ILE A 303 20.80 0.78 -0.31
C ILE A 303 19.78 0.19 -1.28
N VAL A 304 19.16 -0.93 -0.89
CA VAL A 304 18.11 -1.60 -1.65
C VAL A 304 17.00 -2.00 -0.69
N GLY A 305 15.81 -1.44 -0.85
CA GLY A 305 14.66 -1.72 0.01
C GLY A 305 14.85 -1.37 1.48
N GLY A 306 15.68 -0.36 1.78
CA GLY A 306 16.07 0.01 3.15
C GLY A 306 17.15 -0.89 3.77
N ALA A 307 17.67 -1.87 3.02
CA ALA A 307 18.78 -2.70 3.44
C ALA A 307 20.12 -2.18 2.88
N ALA A 308 21.19 -2.24 3.66
CA ALA A 308 22.54 -1.90 3.23
C ALA A 308 23.29 -3.16 2.78
N TYR A 309 23.72 -3.16 1.53
CA TYR A 309 24.53 -4.24 0.98
C TYR A 309 25.96 -3.80 0.73
N TRP A 310 26.90 -4.43 1.43
CA TRP A 310 28.32 -4.25 1.18
C TRP A 310 28.72 -4.79 -0.20
N LEU A 311 29.29 -3.90 -1.01
CA LEU A 311 29.82 -4.18 -2.34
C LEU A 311 31.33 -4.41 -2.28
N ASP A 312 31.78 -5.52 -2.84
CA ASP A 312 33.19 -5.66 -3.21
C ASP A 312 33.56 -4.75 -4.39
N ALA A 313 34.87 -4.59 -4.63
CA ALA A 313 35.36 -3.70 -5.68
C ALA A 313 34.91 -4.11 -7.10
N GLY A 314 34.68 -5.40 -7.32
CA GLY A 314 34.16 -5.93 -8.59
C GLY A 314 32.68 -5.64 -8.76
N GLU A 315 31.88 -5.87 -7.73
CA GLU A 315 30.44 -5.56 -7.70
C GLU A 315 30.18 -4.06 -7.92
N TYR A 316 30.92 -3.19 -7.23
CA TYR A 316 30.81 -1.75 -7.43
C TYR A 316 31.23 -1.30 -8.83
N ALA A 317 32.22 -1.98 -9.44
CA ALA A 317 32.61 -1.73 -10.82
C ALA A 317 31.55 -2.17 -11.83
N GLN A 318 30.85 -3.29 -11.59
CA GLN A 318 29.74 -3.77 -12.43
C GLN A 318 28.58 -2.78 -12.47
N LEU A 319 28.34 -2.05 -11.37
CA LEU A 319 27.35 -0.98 -11.28
C LEU A 319 27.82 0.34 -11.91
N GLY A 320 29.03 0.39 -12.48
CA GLY A 320 29.58 1.60 -13.13
C GLY A 320 30.22 2.60 -12.17
N ARG A 321 30.55 2.18 -10.93
CA ARG A 321 31.16 3.03 -9.88
C ARG A 321 30.37 4.33 -9.61
N PRO A 322 29.06 4.24 -9.32
CA PRO A 322 28.22 5.41 -9.05
C PRO A 322 28.74 6.20 -7.84
N ARG A 323 28.53 7.52 -7.82
CA ARG A 323 29.03 8.38 -6.71
C ARG A 323 28.57 7.84 -5.35
N ALA A 324 29.55 7.43 -4.53
CA ALA A 324 29.32 7.06 -3.14
C ALA A 324 29.51 8.26 -2.20
N ILE A 325 28.64 8.39 -1.20
CA ILE A 325 28.61 9.48 -0.23
C ILE A 325 29.36 9.04 1.02
N ASN A 326 30.31 9.86 1.49
CA ASN A 326 31.01 9.60 2.74
C ASN A 326 30.05 9.75 3.93
N VAL A 327 29.88 8.69 4.69
CA VAL A 327 29.02 8.65 5.88
C VAL A 327 29.70 7.90 7.01
N PRO A 328 29.37 8.20 8.28
CA PRO A 328 29.87 7.39 9.39
C PRO A 328 29.22 5.99 9.39
N PRO A 329 29.88 4.97 9.98
CA PRO A 329 29.33 3.61 10.05
C PRO A 329 27.93 3.54 10.66
N GLY A 330 27.65 4.34 11.70
CA GLY A 330 26.33 4.38 12.34
C GLY A 330 25.19 4.83 11.40
N PHE A 331 25.48 5.51 10.28
CA PHE A 331 24.46 5.80 9.27
C PHE A 331 24.16 4.57 8.40
N VAL A 332 25.18 3.76 8.08
CA VAL A 332 24.98 2.48 7.40
C VAL A 332 24.16 1.54 8.28
N ASP A 333 24.44 1.52 9.59
CA ASP A 333 23.74 0.69 10.58
C ASP A 333 22.26 1.05 10.76
N ARG A 334 21.80 2.20 10.25
CA ARG A 334 20.37 2.51 10.20
C ARG A 334 19.62 1.69 9.16
N ALA A 335 20.31 1.26 8.10
CA ALA A 335 19.77 0.37 7.11
C ALA A 335 19.80 -1.07 7.64
N ASP A 336 18.80 -1.85 7.29
CA ASP A 336 18.77 -3.26 7.71
C ASP A 336 19.93 -4.02 7.04
N SER A 337 20.49 -4.99 7.74
CA SER A 337 21.43 -5.95 7.15
C SER A 337 20.71 -7.11 6.45
N ALA A 338 19.42 -7.31 6.75
CA ALA A 338 18.58 -8.32 6.15
C ALA A 338 18.18 -7.98 4.70
N ALA A 339 17.72 -9.00 3.96
CA ALA A 339 17.19 -8.78 2.63
C ALA A 339 15.96 -7.84 2.66
N PRO A 340 15.67 -7.11 1.57
CA PRO A 340 14.48 -6.27 1.48
C PRO A 340 13.20 -7.05 1.87
N GLU A 341 12.52 -6.61 2.92
CA GLU A 341 11.29 -7.28 3.38
C GLU A 341 10.05 -6.83 2.58
N GLY A 342 10.06 -5.60 2.05
CA GLY A 342 8.99 -5.04 1.24
C GLY A 342 9.05 -5.47 -0.23
N VAL A 343 8.00 -5.11 -0.98
CA VAL A 343 7.93 -5.35 -2.42
C VAL A 343 8.95 -4.49 -3.13
N ARG A 344 9.92 -5.11 -3.78
CA ARG A 344 10.94 -4.43 -4.59
C ARG A 344 11.14 -5.14 -5.91
N TYR A 345 11.60 -4.39 -6.88
CA TYR A 345 12.02 -4.95 -8.15
C TYR A 345 13.50 -4.69 -8.29
N VAL A 346 14.25 -5.73 -8.59
CA VAL A 346 15.70 -5.66 -8.75
C VAL A 346 16.08 -6.25 -10.08
N ARG A 347 17.13 -5.72 -10.70
CA ARG A 347 17.68 -6.25 -11.95
C ARG A 347 19.12 -6.62 -11.73
N ASP A 348 19.45 -7.88 -12.02
CA ASP A 348 20.84 -8.29 -12.10
C ASP A 348 21.48 -7.64 -13.34
N VAL A 349 22.43 -6.74 -13.13
CA VAL A 349 23.11 -6.01 -14.21
C VAL A 349 23.94 -6.92 -15.13
N THR A 350 24.31 -8.11 -14.67
CA THR A 350 25.12 -9.06 -15.45
C THR A 350 24.27 -9.83 -16.45
N THR A 351 23.11 -10.29 -16.02
CA THR A 351 22.23 -11.15 -16.83
C THR A 351 21.07 -10.39 -17.46
N GLY A 352 20.75 -9.20 -16.95
CA GLY A 352 19.54 -8.44 -17.29
C GLY A 352 18.26 -9.01 -16.68
N ALA A 353 18.35 -10.10 -15.90
CA ALA A 353 17.20 -10.73 -15.27
C ALA A 353 16.56 -9.80 -14.23
N VAL A 354 15.24 -9.65 -14.28
CA VAL A 354 14.46 -8.84 -13.35
C VAL A 354 13.77 -9.75 -12.35
N TYR A 355 13.79 -9.38 -11.07
CA TYR A 355 13.18 -10.13 -9.99
C TYR A 355 12.24 -9.25 -9.19
N GLN A 356 11.12 -9.82 -8.74
CA GLN A 356 10.33 -9.26 -7.65
C GLN A 356 10.85 -9.85 -6.33
N VAL A 357 11.17 -8.99 -5.36
CA VAL A 357 11.52 -9.35 -4.00
C VAL A 357 10.34 -9.05 -3.10
N LEU A 358 9.92 -10.01 -2.28
CA LEU A 358 8.81 -9.89 -1.33
C LEU A 358 9.09 -10.77 -0.12
N GLY A 359 9.01 -10.24 1.11
CA GLY A 359 9.28 -11.02 2.33
C GLY A 359 10.65 -11.69 2.33
N GLY A 360 11.68 -11.01 1.81
CA GLY A 360 13.05 -11.52 1.73
C GLY A 360 13.31 -12.59 0.66
N VAL A 361 12.32 -12.94 -0.18
CA VAL A 361 12.51 -13.90 -1.28
C VAL A 361 12.40 -13.26 -2.64
N LYS A 362 13.21 -13.72 -3.60
CA LYS A 362 13.16 -13.28 -4.99
C LYS A 362 12.35 -14.23 -5.86
N THR A 363 11.69 -13.66 -6.87
CA THR A 363 11.02 -14.39 -7.95
C THR A 363 11.44 -13.79 -9.27
N HIS A 364 12.00 -14.60 -10.16
CA HIS A 364 12.35 -14.16 -11.50
C HIS A 364 11.07 -13.79 -12.26
N LEU A 365 11.09 -12.65 -12.96
CA LEU A 365 10.00 -12.18 -13.79
C LEU A 365 10.33 -12.46 -15.25
N THR A 366 9.45 -13.21 -15.92
CA THR A 366 9.47 -13.23 -17.38
C THR A 366 9.10 -11.84 -17.93
N PRO A 367 9.39 -11.53 -19.20
CA PRO A 367 8.94 -10.28 -19.82
C PRO A 367 7.42 -10.06 -19.66
N ASP A 368 6.62 -11.12 -19.80
CA ASP A 368 5.18 -11.06 -19.64
C ASP A 368 4.76 -10.80 -18.19
N ASP A 369 5.39 -11.46 -17.21
CA ASP A 369 5.16 -11.18 -15.79
C ASP A 369 5.46 -9.71 -15.48
N TYR A 370 6.60 -9.22 -15.95
CA TYR A 370 7.05 -7.85 -15.72
C TYR A 370 6.06 -6.81 -16.29
N VAL A 371 5.56 -7.03 -17.51
CA VAL A 371 4.52 -6.18 -18.12
C VAL A 371 3.20 -6.31 -17.37
N SER A 372 2.80 -7.52 -16.96
CA SER A 372 1.54 -7.75 -16.24
C SER A 372 1.47 -7.05 -14.88
N LEU A 373 2.64 -6.86 -14.25
CA LEU A 373 2.83 -6.10 -13.01
C LEU A 373 2.93 -4.58 -13.25
N GLY A 374 2.73 -4.11 -14.48
CA GLY A 374 2.72 -2.70 -14.84
C GLY A 374 4.09 -2.11 -15.14
N SER A 375 5.06 -2.95 -15.51
CA SER A 375 6.44 -2.55 -15.79
C SER A 375 7.05 -1.69 -14.66
N PRO A 376 7.10 -2.22 -13.43
CA PRO A 376 7.56 -1.46 -12.28
C PRO A 376 9.04 -1.08 -12.39
N ARG A 377 9.41 0.08 -11.83
CA ARG A 377 10.82 0.47 -11.76
C ARG A 377 11.60 -0.52 -10.91
N TRP A 378 12.82 -0.84 -11.34
CA TRP A 378 13.74 -1.72 -10.62
C TRP A 378 14.99 -0.98 -10.16
N VAL A 379 15.71 -1.59 -9.22
CA VAL A 379 17.05 -1.18 -8.79
C VAL A 379 18.07 -2.14 -9.40
N ASP A 380 19.12 -1.60 -9.99
CA ASP A 380 20.22 -2.40 -10.52
C ASP A 380 21.07 -2.96 -9.37
N ILE A 381 21.29 -4.26 -9.37
CA ILE A 381 22.07 -4.98 -8.36
C ILE A 381 23.11 -5.89 -9.01
N PRO A 382 24.24 -6.19 -8.33
CA PRO A 382 25.18 -7.20 -8.78
C PRO A 382 24.60 -8.62 -8.71
N ALA A 383 25.12 -9.54 -9.54
CA ALA A 383 24.68 -10.94 -9.56
C ALA A 383 24.85 -11.64 -8.20
N LYS A 384 25.92 -11.33 -7.47
CA LYS A 384 26.18 -11.84 -6.12
C LYS A 384 25.13 -11.37 -5.11
N PHE A 385 24.63 -10.14 -5.21
CA PHE A 385 23.51 -9.68 -4.39
C PHE A 385 22.30 -10.56 -4.69
N ALA A 386 21.92 -10.69 -5.96
CA ALA A 386 20.75 -11.49 -6.35
C ALA A 386 20.85 -12.94 -5.84
N ALA A 387 22.05 -13.53 -5.85
CA ALA A 387 22.30 -14.87 -5.32
C ALA A 387 22.13 -14.99 -3.79
N ARG A 388 22.28 -13.90 -3.02
CA ARG A 388 22.07 -13.91 -1.55
C ARG A 388 20.59 -13.78 -1.16
N ILE A 389 19.73 -13.25 -2.02
CA ILE A 389 18.29 -13.20 -1.76
C ILE A 389 17.73 -14.62 -1.91
N SER A 390 16.98 -15.09 -0.90
CA SER A 390 16.43 -16.44 -0.88
C SER A 390 15.47 -16.70 -2.06
N ASP A 391 15.46 -17.94 -2.56
CA ASP A 391 14.48 -18.42 -3.55
C ASP A 391 13.32 -19.20 -2.89
N GLY A 392 13.24 -19.19 -1.56
CA GLY A 392 12.25 -19.90 -0.76
C GLY A 392 10.88 -19.24 -0.70
N ALA A 393 10.17 -19.47 0.41
CA ALA A 393 8.89 -18.84 0.69
C ALA A 393 9.08 -17.51 1.45
N PRO A 394 8.25 -16.49 1.19
CA PRO A 394 8.35 -15.20 1.88
C PRO A 394 8.15 -15.37 3.38
N SER A 395 8.96 -14.68 4.17
CA SER A 395 8.72 -14.51 5.60
C SER A 395 7.50 -13.63 5.83
N GLY A 396 6.85 -13.73 6.98
CA GLY A 396 5.72 -12.86 7.30
C GLY A 396 4.35 -13.40 6.86
N ALA A 397 3.34 -12.53 6.99
CA ALA A 397 1.98 -12.79 6.56
C ALA A 397 1.61 -11.84 5.43
N TRP A 398 1.05 -12.38 4.35
CA TRP A 398 0.77 -11.63 3.12
C TRP A 398 -0.61 -11.97 2.57
N PHE A 399 -1.22 -11.00 1.92
CA PHE A 399 -2.29 -11.26 0.95
C PHE A 399 -1.68 -11.10 -0.43
N LEU A 400 -1.67 -12.17 -1.22
CA LEU A 400 -1.09 -12.19 -2.56
C LEU A 400 -2.18 -12.39 -3.59
N ARG A 401 -2.13 -11.66 -4.70
CA ARG A 401 -2.95 -11.92 -5.87
C ARG A 401 -2.07 -12.44 -6.99
N ASP A 402 -2.36 -13.65 -7.45
CA ASP A 402 -1.75 -14.17 -8.66
C ASP A 402 -2.21 -13.33 -9.83
N ARG A 403 -1.28 -12.65 -10.49
CA ARG A 403 -1.63 -11.69 -11.53
C ARG A 403 -2.24 -12.36 -12.76
N ALA A 404 -1.85 -13.59 -13.06
CA ALA A 404 -2.33 -14.32 -14.24
C ALA A 404 -3.76 -14.85 -14.04
N THR A 405 -4.06 -15.37 -12.85
CA THR A 405 -5.36 -16.02 -12.56
C THR A 405 -6.33 -15.12 -11.80
N THR A 406 -5.85 -14.00 -11.25
CA THR A 406 -6.56 -13.09 -10.33
C THR A 406 -6.96 -13.72 -9.00
N ALA A 407 -6.56 -14.96 -8.73
CA ALA A 407 -6.82 -15.64 -7.47
C ALA A 407 -6.10 -14.94 -6.32
N VAL A 408 -6.80 -14.75 -5.20
CA VAL A 408 -6.26 -14.14 -4.00
C VAL A 408 -5.95 -15.23 -2.97
N TYR A 409 -4.78 -15.13 -2.35
CA TYR A 409 -4.30 -16.06 -1.35
C TYR A 409 -3.93 -15.32 -0.08
N GLN A 410 -4.23 -15.90 1.07
CA GLN A 410 -3.55 -15.53 2.32
C GLN A 410 -2.35 -16.44 2.50
N VAL A 411 -1.20 -15.87 2.84
CA VAL A 411 0.05 -16.57 3.03
C VAL A 411 0.55 -16.31 4.43
N VAL A 412 0.87 -17.35 5.20
CA VAL A 412 1.37 -17.24 6.57
C VAL A 412 2.51 -18.24 6.74
N GLY A 413 3.72 -17.74 7.03
CA GLY A 413 4.88 -18.62 7.22
C GLY A 413 5.15 -19.51 6.00
N GLY A 414 4.94 -18.98 4.80
CA GLY A 414 5.09 -19.71 3.53
C GLY A 414 3.97 -20.66 3.14
N ALA A 415 2.97 -20.88 4.00
CA ALA A 415 1.77 -21.66 3.66
C ALA A 415 0.70 -20.76 3.03
N LYS A 416 0.16 -21.14 1.87
CA LYS A 416 -0.89 -20.39 1.15
C LYS A 416 -2.26 -21.00 1.33
N VAL A 417 -3.31 -20.21 1.46
CA VAL A 417 -4.71 -20.64 1.33
C VAL A 417 -5.40 -19.76 0.30
N TYR A 418 -6.09 -20.38 -0.66
CA TYR A 418 -6.91 -19.65 -1.62
C TYR A 418 -8.11 -19.05 -0.89
N LEU A 419 -8.44 -17.80 -1.19
CA LEU A 419 -9.60 -17.12 -0.65
C LEU A 419 -10.68 -17.01 -1.73
N SER A 420 -11.83 -17.62 -1.48
CA SER A 420 -13.03 -17.29 -2.24
C SER A 420 -13.39 -15.81 -2.03
N ALA A 421 -14.22 -15.25 -2.94
CA ALA A 421 -14.69 -13.87 -2.80
C ALA A 421 -15.40 -13.62 -1.45
N THR A 422 -16.13 -14.61 -0.95
CA THR A 422 -16.82 -14.56 0.34
C THR A 422 -15.84 -14.54 1.50
N GLU A 423 -14.82 -15.40 1.49
CA GLU A 423 -13.80 -15.45 2.55
C GLU A 423 -12.93 -14.18 2.56
N TYR A 424 -12.51 -13.72 1.38
CA TYR A 424 -11.77 -12.47 1.25
C TYR A 424 -12.58 -11.27 1.76
N ALA A 425 -13.90 -11.25 1.50
CA ALA A 425 -14.80 -10.25 2.05
C ALA A 425 -14.98 -10.38 3.58
N ALA A 426 -15.06 -11.61 4.11
CA ALA A 426 -15.18 -11.87 5.55
C ALA A 426 -13.93 -11.45 6.35
N LEU A 427 -12.77 -11.43 5.70
CA LEU A 427 -11.52 -10.85 6.21
C LEU A 427 -11.44 -9.33 6.05
N GLY A 428 -12.49 -8.68 5.54
CA GLY A 428 -12.54 -7.23 5.38
C GLY A 428 -11.88 -6.69 4.10
N ARG A 429 -11.65 -7.55 3.10
CA ARG A 429 -10.99 -7.21 1.82
C ARG A 429 -9.62 -6.54 2.03
N PRO A 430 -8.68 -7.18 2.75
CA PRO A 430 -7.37 -6.62 3.01
C PRO A 430 -6.62 -6.33 1.71
N SER A 431 -5.78 -5.30 1.69
CA SER A 431 -4.92 -5.01 0.53
C SER A 431 -4.05 -6.22 0.20
N PHE A 432 -3.96 -6.57 -1.08
CA PHE A 432 -3.06 -7.62 -1.56
C PHE A 432 -1.91 -7.03 -2.36
N GLN A 433 -0.87 -7.85 -2.56
CA GLN A 433 0.21 -7.58 -3.48
C GLN A 433 0.07 -8.46 -4.73
N ASP A 434 0.20 -7.85 -5.91
CA ASP A 434 0.29 -8.59 -7.16
C ASP A 434 1.63 -9.31 -7.29
N VAL A 435 1.58 -10.59 -7.65
CA VAL A 435 2.75 -11.47 -7.79
C VAL A 435 2.60 -12.38 -9.02
N PRO A 436 3.72 -12.84 -9.62
CA PRO A 436 3.67 -13.83 -10.69
C PRO A 436 3.24 -15.21 -10.17
N SER A 437 2.64 -16.03 -11.03
CA SER A 437 2.19 -17.38 -10.65
C SER A 437 3.33 -18.28 -10.18
N ALA A 438 4.56 -18.03 -10.64
CA ALA A 438 5.76 -18.75 -10.19
C ALA A 438 6.03 -18.59 -8.68
N LEU A 439 5.70 -17.43 -8.08
CA LEU A 439 5.82 -17.27 -6.62
C LEU A 439 4.76 -18.13 -5.91
N VAL A 440 3.50 -18.03 -6.35
CA VAL A 440 2.38 -18.76 -5.76
C VAL A 440 2.59 -20.27 -5.83
N ALA A 441 3.15 -20.78 -6.93
CA ALA A 441 3.47 -22.19 -7.13
C ALA A 441 4.51 -22.73 -6.13
N ARG A 442 5.44 -21.88 -5.65
CA ARG A 442 6.46 -22.25 -4.65
C ARG A 442 5.93 -22.29 -3.21
N LEU A 443 4.81 -21.63 -2.93
CA LEU A 443 4.23 -21.60 -1.59
C LEU A 443 3.64 -22.97 -1.23
N SER A 444 3.76 -23.34 0.04
CA SER A 444 3.32 -24.62 0.55
C SER A 444 1.79 -24.66 0.71
N ASP A 445 1.18 -25.81 0.41
CA ASP A 445 -0.20 -26.11 0.79
C ASP A 445 -0.28 -26.74 2.20
N GLY A 446 0.85 -26.91 2.90
CA GLY A 446 0.95 -27.46 4.25
C GLY A 446 0.70 -26.44 5.37
N ALA A 447 1.20 -26.76 6.56
CA ALA A 447 1.12 -25.92 7.75
C ALA A 447 2.02 -24.67 7.63
N PRO A 448 1.64 -23.53 8.24
CA PRO A 448 2.53 -22.39 8.41
C PRO A 448 3.84 -22.78 9.11
N ALA A 449 4.98 -22.42 8.51
CA ALA A 449 6.28 -22.56 9.16
C ALA A 449 6.52 -21.40 10.14
N GLY A 450 7.39 -21.61 11.13
CA GLY A 450 7.70 -20.58 12.12
C GLY A 450 6.72 -20.56 13.31
N GLN A 451 6.56 -19.39 13.91
CA GLN A 451 5.65 -19.13 15.00
C GLN A 451 4.55 -18.14 14.60
N TRP A 452 3.31 -18.47 14.95
CA TRP A 452 2.15 -17.62 14.71
C TRP A 452 1.15 -17.70 15.85
N VAL A 453 0.38 -16.62 16.05
CA VAL A 453 -0.88 -16.66 16.78
C VAL A 453 -1.98 -16.39 15.76
N LEU A 454 -2.83 -17.38 15.54
CA LEU A 454 -3.86 -17.36 14.51
C LEU A 454 -5.23 -17.35 15.17
N ARG A 455 -6.14 -16.54 14.68
CA ARG A 455 -7.56 -16.62 15.04
C ARG A 455 -8.33 -17.20 13.87
N ASP A 456 -8.98 -18.33 14.10
CA ASP A 456 -9.91 -18.87 13.12
C ASP A 456 -11.10 -17.90 13.00
N ARG A 457 -11.26 -17.33 11.80
CA ARG A 457 -12.26 -16.30 11.56
C ARG A 457 -13.69 -16.80 11.75
N GLN A 458 -13.95 -18.09 11.55
CA GLN A 458 -15.29 -18.68 11.67
C GLN A 458 -15.63 -19.00 13.12
N SER A 459 -14.75 -19.73 13.82
CA SER A 459 -14.99 -20.15 15.21
C SER A 459 -14.60 -19.11 16.25
N THR A 460 -13.81 -18.09 15.87
CA THR A 460 -13.15 -17.11 16.75
C THR A 460 -12.13 -17.68 17.72
N ALA A 461 -11.88 -18.99 17.67
CA ALA A 461 -10.88 -19.66 18.48
C ALA A 461 -9.47 -19.19 18.13
N VAL A 462 -8.64 -19.01 19.14
CA VAL A 462 -7.26 -18.54 19.00
C VAL A 462 -6.31 -19.73 19.15
N TYR A 463 -5.35 -19.83 18.26
CA TYR A 463 -4.38 -20.92 18.20
C TYR A 463 -2.97 -20.35 18.21
N GLN A 464 -2.08 -20.95 19.00
CA GLN A 464 -0.65 -20.78 18.82
C GLN A 464 -0.14 -21.86 17.86
N VAL A 465 0.63 -21.46 16.85
CA VAL A 465 1.25 -22.39 15.90
C VAL A 465 2.77 -22.28 16.02
N VAL A 466 3.45 -23.40 16.23
CA VAL A 466 4.92 -23.48 16.30
C VAL A 466 5.38 -24.73 15.56
N GLY A 467 6.28 -24.57 14.58
CA GLY A 467 6.85 -25.70 13.84
C GLY A 467 5.81 -26.59 13.17
N GLY A 468 4.74 -25.97 12.65
CA GLY A 468 3.63 -26.67 11.99
C GLY A 468 2.62 -27.32 12.94
N ALA A 469 2.86 -27.32 14.25
CA ALA A 469 1.92 -27.79 15.27
C ALA A 469 1.05 -26.66 15.79
N ARG A 470 -0.23 -26.91 16.07
CA ARG A 470 -1.17 -25.95 16.66
C ARG A 470 -1.60 -26.34 18.06
N TYR A 471 -1.87 -25.32 18.87
CA TYR A 471 -2.47 -25.45 20.18
C TYR A 471 -3.58 -24.43 20.36
N HIS A 472 -4.77 -24.88 20.74
CA HIS A 472 -5.89 -24.00 21.05
C HIS A 472 -5.64 -23.30 22.38
N LEU A 473 -5.63 -21.98 22.38
CA LEU A 473 -5.43 -21.17 23.57
C LEU A 473 -6.77 -20.88 24.24
N ALA A 474 -6.94 -21.34 25.49
CA ALA A 474 -8.04 -20.85 26.31
C ALA A 474 -7.90 -19.33 26.56
N PRO A 475 -8.99 -18.58 26.80
CA PRO A 475 -8.94 -17.13 27.01
C PRO A 475 -7.93 -16.68 28.08
N GLU A 476 -7.85 -17.43 29.17
CA GLU A 476 -6.93 -17.27 30.29
C GLU A 476 -5.47 -17.53 29.91
N GLU A 477 -5.20 -18.53 29.07
CA GLU A 477 -3.85 -18.80 28.55
C GLU A 477 -3.41 -17.70 27.58
N TYR A 478 -4.30 -17.29 26.67
CA TYR A 478 -4.07 -16.15 25.78
C TYR A 478 -3.80 -14.87 26.56
N ALA A 479 -4.50 -14.65 27.68
CA ALA A 479 -4.23 -13.54 28.59
C ALA A 479 -2.87 -13.68 29.30
N ALA A 480 -2.50 -14.89 29.74
CA ALA A 480 -1.21 -15.17 30.38
C ALA A 480 -0.01 -14.96 29.43
N LEU A 481 -0.22 -15.16 28.13
CA LEU A 481 0.74 -14.81 27.07
C LEU A 481 0.87 -13.29 26.84
N GLY A 482 0.08 -12.46 27.53
CA GLY A 482 0.06 -11.02 27.36
C GLY A 482 -0.83 -10.55 26.20
N ARG A 483 -1.78 -11.38 25.75
CA ARG A 483 -2.67 -11.12 24.61
C ARG A 483 -1.88 -10.72 23.34
N PRO A 484 -0.95 -11.58 22.88
CA PRO A 484 -0.16 -11.28 21.69
C PRO A 484 -1.07 -11.04 20.49
N ALA A 485 -0.70 -10.13 19.60
CA ALA A 485 -1.47 -9.90 18.38
C ALA A 485 -1.65 -11.21 17.60
N PHE A 486 -2.86 -11.46 17.11
CA PHE A 486 -3.17 -12.59 16.26
C PHE A 486 -3.47 -12.14 14.83
N LEU A 487 -3.40 -13.09 13.90
CA LEU A 487 -3.84 -12.93 12.53
C LEU A 487 -5.16 -13.66 12.29
N ASP A 488 -6.15 -12.97 11.75
CA ASP A 488 -7.38 -13.61 11.28
C ASP A 488 -7.11 -14.45 10.03
N VAL A 489 -7.51 -15.71 10.07
CA VAL A 489 -7.29 -16.67 8.98
C VAL A 489 -8.53 -17.54 8.73
N PRO A 490 -8.71 -18.08 7.51
CA PRO A 490 -9.69 -19.12 7.26
C PRO A 490 -9.42 -20.37 8.09
N SER A 491 -10.47 -21.09 8.45
CA SER A 491 -10.39 -22.34 9.23
C SER A 491 -9.52 -23.39 8.54
N GLU A 492 -9.47 -23.39 7.20
CA GLU A 492 -8.61 -24.28 6.42
C GLU A 492 -7.12 -24.09 6.77
N LEU A 493 -6.64 -22.85 6.93
CA LEU A 493 -5.23 -22.60 7.23
C LEU A 493 -4.86 -23.10 8.62
N VAL A 494 -5.76 -22.93 9.60
CA VAL A 494 -5.60 -23.50 10.95
C VAL A 494 -5.65 -25.02 10.91
N ALA A 495 -6.50 -25.62 10.07
CA ALA A 495 -6.65 -27.07 9.90
C ALA A 495 -5.40 -27.76 9.33
N ARG A 496 -4.59 -27.03 8.56
CA ARG A 496 -3.33 -27.55 8.01
C ARG A 496 -2.23 -27.68 9.04
N ALA A 497 -2.26 -26.88 10.10
CA ALA A 497 -1.36 -27.08 11.24
C ALA A 497 -1.79 -28.34 12.01
N SER A 498 -0.83 -29.23 12.24
CA SER A 498 -1.10 -30.51 12.90
C SER A 498 -1.49 -30.28 14.37
N ALA A 499 -2.44 -31.05 14.89
CA ALA A 499 -2.66 -31.12 16.33
C ALA A 499 -1.55 -31.94 17.05
N GLU A 500 -0.64 -32.53 16.26
CA GLU A 500 0.55 -33.21 16.76
C GLU A 500 1.63 -32.21 17.18
N ARG A 501 2.82 -32.70 17.46
CA ARG A 501 3.90 -31.94 18.10
C ARG A 501 4.73 -31.16 17.07
N PRO A 502 5.40 -30.06 17.46
CA PRO A 502 6.24 -29.28 16.55
C PRO A 502 7.34 -30.13 15.92
N VAL A 503 7.57 -29.98 14.62
CA VAL A 503 8.69 -30.62 13.90
C VAL A 503 9.90 -29.68 13.92
N GLY A 504 11.10 -30.23 14.07
CA GLY A 504 12.35 -29.49 14.15
C GLY A 504 12.72 -29.08 15.58
N ARG A 505 13.72 -28.19 15.69
CA ARG A 505 14.29 -27.72 16.96
C ARG A 505 13.73 -26.35 17.33
N TRP A 506 13.16 -26.23 18.52
CA TRP A 506 12.50 -25.02 19.04
C TRP A 506 12.93 -24.74 20.47
N ILE A 507 12.99 -23.46 20.85
CA ILE A 507 13.23 -23.04 22.23
C ILE A 507 11.95 -22.40 22.74
N LEU A 508 11.34 -23.04 23.73
CA LEU A 508 10.06 -22.63 24.30
C LEU A 508 10.26 -22.22 25.75
N ARG A 509 9.56 -21.17 26.18
CA ARG A 509 9.52 -20.72 27.57
C ARG A 509 8.12 -20.89 28.13
N ASP A 510 8.01 -21.59 29.23
CA ASP A 510 6.77 -21.66 29.98
C ASP A 510 6.45 -20.29 30.59
N VAL A 511 5.30 -19.72 30.28
CA VAL A 511 4.93 -18.40 30.82
C VAL A 511 4.58 -18.41 32.30
N SER A 512 4.19 -19.56 32.87
CA SER A 512 3.83 -19.64 34.29
C SER A 512 5.05 -19.86 35.18
N THR A 513 6.01 -20.68 34.73
CA THR A 513 7.19 -21.06 35.53
C THR A 513 8.45 -20.34 35.11
N THR A 514 8.47 -19.70 33.94
CA THR A 514 9.65 -19.10 33.27
C THR A 514 10.73 -20.10 32.85
N ALA A 515 10.51 -21.41 33.05
CA ALA A 515 11.41 -22.45 32.63
C ALA A 515 11.56 -22.49 31.11
N VAL A 516 12.78 -22.72 30.63
CA VAL A 516 13.12 -22.79 29.21
C VAL A 516 13.32 -24.25 28.81
N TYR A 517 12.73 -24.64 27.69
CA TYR A 517 12.78 -25.98 27.15
C TYR A 517 13.29 -25.94 25.71
N GLU A 518 14.14 -26.90 25.39
CA GLU A 518 14.45 -27.28 24.01
C GLU A 518 13.47 -28.36 23.58
N VAL A 519 12.76 -28.15 22.48
CA VAL A 519 11.86 -29.14 21.87
C VAL A 519 12.45 -29.57 20.53
N VAL A 520 12.78 -30.85 20.38
CA VAL A 520 13.28 -31.42 19.13
C VAL A 520 12.30 -32.50 18.66
N ASP A 521 11.67 -32.26 17.51
CA ASP A 521 10.69 -33.17 16.91
C ASP A 521 9.60 -33.62 17.92
N GLY A 522 9.14 -32.65 18.70
CA GLY A 522 8.10 -32.81 19.69
C GLY A 522 8.55 -33.36 21.06
N VAL A 523 9.81 -33.70 21.25
CA VAL A 523 10.34 -34.14 22.55
C VAL A 523 10.96 -32.96 23.28
N LYS A 524 10.52 -32.66 24.51
CA LYS A 524 11.03 -31.52 25.29
C LYS A 524 12.17 -31.93 26.22
N ARG A 525 13.11 -31.02 26.44
CA ARG A 525 14.20 -31.13 27.41
C ARG A 525 14.31 -29.79 28.14
N HIS A 526 14.24 -29.80 29.46
CA HIS A 526 14.47 -28.59 30.25
C HIS A 526 15.93 -28.13 30.10
N LEU A 527 16.12 -26.83 29.86
CA LEU A 527 17.44 -26.20 29.78
C LEU A 527 17.76 -25.47 31.08
N THR A 528 18.91 -25.75 31.68
CA THR A 528 19.41 -24.89 32.76
C THR A 528 19.83 -23.52 32.21
N PRO A 529 19.91 -22.47 33.05
CA PRO A 529 20.43 -21.17 32.63
C PRO A 529 21.82 -21.25 31.98
N GLU A 530 22.68 -22.15 32.45
CA GLU A 530 24.01 -22.38 31.91
C GLU A 530 23.96 -23.03 30.52
N GLU A 531 23.12 -24.05 30.33
CA GLU A 531 22.94 -24.69 29.02
C GLU A 531 22.37 -23.72 27.99
N TYR A 532 21.34 -22.96 28.38
CA TYR A 532 20.74 -21.95 27.54
C TYR A 532 21.73 -20.82 27.18
N ALA A 533 22.59 -20.41 28.13
CA ALA A 533 23.66 -19.46 27.86
C ALA A 533 24.74 -20.04 26.92
N ALA A 534 25.09 -21.32 27.08
CA ALA A 534 26.04 -22.02 26.20
C ALA A 534 25.56 -22.11 24.75
N MET A 535 24.24 -22.09 24.54
CA MET A 535 23.63 -22.01 23.20
C MET A 535 23.64 -20.61 22.59
N SER A 536 24.31 -19.63 23.22
CA SER A 536 24.29 -18.21 22.85
C SER A 536 22.92 -17.56 23.01
N ARG A 537 22.11 -18.06 23.94
CA ARG A 537 20.78 -17.51 24.28
C ARG A 537 19.88 -17.30 23.05
N PRO A 538 19.60 -18.37 22.27
CA PRO A 538 18.74 -18.27 21.10
C PRO A 538 17.34 -17.81 21.49
N ALA A 539 16.69 -17.01 20.65
CA ALA A 539 15.33 -16.52 20.93
C ALA A 539 14.39 -17.68 21.34
N TRP A 540 13.66 -17.48 22.44
CA TRP A 540 12.65 -18.41 22.91
C TRP A 540 11.24 -17.89 22.63
N TRP A 541 10.29 -18.80 22.77
CA TRP A 541 8.89 -18.49 22.56
C TRP A 541 8.04 -18.84 23.76
N ASN A 542 7.29 -17.85 24.24
CA ASN A 542 6.35 -18.02 25.34
C ASN A 542 5.22 -18.96 24.93
N VAL A 543 5.00 -20.02 25.70
CA VAL A 543 3.92 -21.00 25.50
C VAL A 543 3.23 -21.32 26.84
N PRO A 544 1.94 -21.71 26.84
CA PRO A 544 1.26 -22.16 28.04
C PRO A 544 1.85 -23.48 28.57
N SER A 545 1.85 -23.66 29.89
CA SER A 545 2.34 -24.89 30.54
C SER A 545 1.53 -26.11 30.12
N ALA A 546 0.23 -25.94 29.87
CA ALA A 546 -0.64 -27.01 29.40
C ALA A 546 -0.24 -27.51 28.01
N TRP A 547 0.30 -26.65 27.13
CA TRP A 547 0.84 -27.11 25.85
C TRP A 547 2.14 -27.89 26.05
N LEU A 548 3.07 -27.37 26.85
CA LEU A 548 4.33 -28.07 27.17
C LEU A 548 4.09 -29.45 27.81
N ALA A 549 3.02 -29.61 28.59
CA ALA A 549 2.64 -30.88 29.20
C ALA A 549 2.27 -31.96 28.16
N THR A 550 1.95 -31.58 26.91
CA THR A 550 1.66 -32.53 25.83
C THR A 550 2.92 -33.12 25.17
N PHE A 551 4.10 -32.55 25.44
CA PHE A 551 5.38 -33.02 24.94
C PHE A 551 6.05 -33.96 25.96
N PRO A 552 6.54 -35.15 25.54
CA PRO A 552 7.26 -36.07 26.39
C PRO A 552 8.63 -35.49 26.73
N ASP A 553 9.12 -35.82 27.92
CA ASP A 553 10.46 -35.45 28.35
C ASP A 553 11.51 -36.33 27.66
N ALA A 554 12.62 -35.74 27.23
CA ALA A 554 13.76 -36.48 26.70
C ALA A 554 14.34 -37.38 27.80
N GLY A 555 14.22 -38.70 27.64
CA GLY A 555 14.74 -39.70 28.57
C GLY A 555 13.69 -40.42 29.44
N ALA A 556 12.39 -40.11 29.25
CA ALA A 556 11.27 -40.96 29.67
C ALA A 556 10.86 -41.90 28.54
#